data_AF-A0AAD3DBG7-F1
#
_entry.id   AF-A0AAD3DBG7-F1
#
_cell.length_a   1.000
_cell.length_b   1.000
_cell.length_c   1.000
_cell.angle_alpha   90.00
_cell.angle_beta   90.00
_cell.angle_gamma   90.00
#
_symmetry.space_group_name_H-M   'P 1'
#
loop_
_entity.id
_entity.type
_entity.pdbx_description
1 polymer ?
#
loop_
_entity_poly.entity_id
_entity_poly.type
_entity_poly.pdbx_seq_one_letter_code
_entity_poly.pdbx_strand_id
1 'polypeptide(L)'
;MYLKQTTLITVLYLAVNTHAFSIRPTAYSISTPSRYAPSPIISSHKSPNYKTALFMAEDADDEIERLKSMAAKLRADAAKLEAEKAQQLADAAEKAFNKFDTNQDGEISLQELKAGLEKELKIDLSEKRVQELMKEFDASGDGALQLDEFVTIDQFRNKLEALSREEKRLAAEAKKMAQREAEIAAMAQAKIAILNDGKPTMSDKFLSILPYLFPLLDGVQYGRYILADDGAASNPFVIILAVLYSLYKVIPFSGFAAFLALQFLGGNPSINRLIRYNMQQAILLDIALFFPGLISLLFGGLLNSANVQLPGILSVISSDAIFVSLLAVLGYCTVSSLLGQEPNKVPLISKAVDDRMPTVDMLDFDSEGNIFARRKDDEVDDKKKDEK
;
A
#
# COMPACT_ATOMS: atom_id res chain seq x y z
N MET A 1 -27.15 -17.37 -45.89
CA MET A 1 -27.00 -16.04 -45.26
C MET A 1 -27.21 -16.04 -43.74
N TYR A 2 -27.54 -17.17 -43.09
CA TYR A 2 -27.65 -17.30 -41.62
C TYR A 2 -26.39 -17.84 -40.92
N LEU A 3 -25.39 -18.34 -41.67
CA LEU A 3 -24.17 -18.93 -41.10
C LEU A 3 -23.08 -17.91 -40.70
N LYS A 4 -23.25 -16.62 -41.01
CA LYS A 4 -22.26 -15.56 -40.65
C LYS A 4 -22.60 -14.82 -39.35
N GLN A 5 -23.82 -14.95 -38.83
CA GLN A 5 -24.28 -14.20 -37.65
C GLN A 5 -24.01 -14.95 -36.34
N THR A 6 -24.01 -16.28 -36.38
CA THR A 6 -23.67 -17.15 -35.23
C THR A 6 -22.18 -17.17 -34.91
N THR A 7 -21.30 -16.95 -35.91
CA THR A 7 -19.85 -16.90 -35.70
C THR A 7 -19.43 -15.64 -34.92
N LEU A 8 -20.09 -14.51 -35.14
CA LEU A 8 -19.77 -13.25 -34.47
C LEU A 8 -20.16 -13.28 -32.98
N ILE A 9 -21.29 -13.91 -32.65
CA ILE A 9 -21.77 -14.05 -31.26
C ILE A 9 -20.90 -15.06 -30.49
N THR A 10 -20.42 -16.11 -31.16
CA THR A 10 -19.53 -17.11 -30.54
C THR A 10 -18.14 -16.55 -30.25
N VAL A 11 -17.60 -15.69 -31.13
CA VAL A 11 -16.31 -15.00 -30.91
C VAL A 11 -16.40 -13.95 -29.80
N LEU A 12 -17.54 -13.25 -29.67
CA LEU A 12 -17.76 -12.32 -28.55
C LEU A 12 -17.89 -13.05 -27.20
N TYR A 13 -18.47 -14.26 -27.18
CA TYR A 13 -18.66 -15.05 -25.96
C TYR A 13 -17.37 -15.73 -25.48
N LEU A 14 -16.47 -16.11 -26.40
CA LEU A 14 -15.15 -16.67 -26.07
C LEU A 14 -14.13 -15.63 -25.61
N ALA A 15 -14.24 -14.37 -26.03
CA ALA A 15 -13.33 -13.30 -25.62
C ALA A 15 -13.59 -12.76 -24.19
N VAL A 16 -14.77 -13.03 -23.62
CA VAL A 16 -15.16 -12.54 -22.28
C VAL A 16 -14.80 -13.53 -21.16
N ASN A 17 -14.49 -14.80 -21.47
CA ASN A 17 -14.50 -15.87 -20.46
C ASN A 17 -13.20 -16.65 -20.26
N THR A 18 -12.04 -16.12 -20.67
CA THR A 18 -10.73 -16.74 -20.40
C THR A 18 -10.05 -16.16 -19.18
N HIS A 19 -10.54 -16.51 -17.99
CA HIS A 19 -9.74 -16.54 -16.77
C HIS A 19 -10.11 -17.79 -15.97
N ALA A 20 -9.37 -18.89 -16.17
CA ALA A 20 -9.15 -19.95 -15.16
C ALA A 20 -8.28 -21.06 -15.75
N PHE A 21 -6.96 -20.94 -15.63
CA PHE A 21 -6.07 -22.09 -15.65
C PHE A 21 -5.20 -22.02 -14.39
N SER A 22 -5.73 -22.55 -13.29
CA SER A 22 -5.00 -22.72 -12.03
C SER A 22 -4.48 -24.16 -11.96
N ILE A 23 -3.18 -24.29 -12.18
CA ILE A 23 -2.41 -25.50 -11.85
C ILE A 23 -2.26 -25.50 -10.33
N ARG A 24 -2.83 -26.49 -9.64
CA ARG A 24 -2.60 -26.72 -8.22
C ARG A 24 -1.21 -27.31 -8.01
N PRO A 25 -0.35 -26.73 -7.17
CA PRO A 25 0.67 -27.50 -6.47
C PRO A 25 0.14 -27.90 -5.09
N THR A 26 0.11 -29.21 -4.86
CA THR A 26 -0.03 -29.85 -3.55
C THR A 26 1.09 -29.39 -2.62
N ALA A 27 0.76 -28.63 -1.59
CA ALA A 27 1.69 -28.32 -0.50
C ALA A 27 1.81 -29.51 0.46
N TYR A 28 3.03 -30.02 0.59
CA TYR A 28 3.48 -30.92 1.64
C TYR A 28 3.32 -30.27 3.01
N SER A 29 2.68 -30.97 3.96
CA SER A 29 2.66 -30.59 5.37
C SER A 29 4.02 -30.91 6.01
N ILE A 30 4.78 -29.88 6.37
CA ILE A 30 5.94 -30.01 7.25
C ILE A 30 5.46 -29.72 8.67
N SER A 31 5.34 -30.78 9.47
CA SER A 31 5.19 -30.69 10.92
C SER A 31 6.47 -30.14 11.53
N THR A 32 6.37 -28.99 12.21
CA THR A 32 7.42 -28.51 13.11
C THR A 32 7.16 -29.05 14.52
N PRO A 33 8.20 -29.53 15.24
CA PRO A 33 8.04 -30.06 16.58
C PRO A 33 7.97 -28.89 17.58
N SER A 34 6.85 -28.82 18.32
CA SER A 34 6.72 -27.91 19.45
C SER A 34 7.61 -28.37 20.60
N ARG A 35 8.25 -27.39 21.22
CA ARG A 35 9.28 -27.50 22.25
C ARG A 35 8.70 -28.00 23.57
N TYR A 36 9.53 -28.78 24.24
CA TYR A 36 9.52 -29.20 25.64
C TYR A 36 8.80 -28.23 26.60
N ALA A 37 7.74 -28.72 27.24
CA ALA A 37 7.31 -28.26 28.56
C ALA A 37 8.03 -29.11 29.62
N PRO A 38 8.60 -28.53 30.70
CA PRO A 38 9.11 -29.34 31.79
C PRO A 38 7.94 -29.90 32.61
N SER A 39 7.84 -31.23 32.65
CA SER A 39 7.00 -31.92 33.63
C SER A 39 7.66 -31.85 35.00
N PRO A 40 6.91 -31.67 36.10
CA PRO A 40 7.47 -31.86 37.42
C PRO A 40 7.84 -33.34 37.60
N ILE A 41 9.12 -33.59 37.89
CA ILE A 41 9.61 -34.92 38.26
C ILE A 41 8.99 -35.27 39.62
N ILE A 42 7.91 -36.06 39.59
CA ILE A 42 7.48 -36.83 40.75
C ILE A 42 8.42 -38.03 40.83
N SER A 43 9.51 -37.89 41.57
CA SER A 43 10.32 -39.03 42.00
C SER A 43 9.55 -39.78 43.08
N SER A 44 8.98 -40.91 42.70
CA SER A 44 8.47 -41.93 43.61
C SER A 44 9.65 -42.60 44.32
N HIS A 45 10.10 -42.04 45.44
CA HIS A 45 10.89 -42.81 46.38
C HIS A 45 9.94 -43.72 47.18
N LYS A 46 10.11 -45.03 46.97
CA LYS A 46 9.56 -46.10 47.80
C LYS A 46 9.75 -45.76 49.28
N SER A 47 8.66 -45.69 50.04
CA SER A 47 8.70 -45.75 51.50
C SER A 47 9.43 -47.02 51.93
N PRO A 48 10.43 -46.94 52.82
CA PRO A 48 10.89 -48.11 53.53
C PRO A 48 9.77 -48.62 54.45
N ASN A 49 9.56 -49.94 54.44
CA ASN A 49 8.73 -50.68 55.37
C ASN A 49 8.96 -50.21 56.82
N TYR A 50 7.93 -49.68 57.47
CA TYR A 50 7.95 -49.26 58.88
C TYR A 50 7.79 -50.43 59.87
N LYS A 51 8.18 -51.65 59.50
CA LYS A 51 8.05 -52.84 60.37
C LYS A 51 9.33 -53.28 61.09
N THR A 52 10.33 -52.41 61.17
CA THR A 52 11.57 -52.70 61.93
C THR A 52 12.04 -51.54 62.81
N ALA A 53 11.10 -50.79 63.42
CA ALA A 53 11.46 -49.82 64.47
C ALA A 53 10.46 -49.81 65.64
N LEU A 54 9.79 -50.94 65.90
CA LEU A 54 9.06 -51.17 67.16
C LEU A 54 10.02 -51.53 68.34
N PHE A 55 11.32 -51.31 68.15
CA PHE A 55 12.38 -51.52 69.13
C PHE A 55 13.47 -50.44 69.00
N MET A 56 13.12 -49.16 68.74
CA MET A 56 14.00 -47.98 68.98
C MET A 56 13.16 -46.70 69.19
N ALA A 57 12.02 -46.80 69.88
CA ALA A 57 11.11 -45.67 70.13
C ALA A 57 11.56 -44.77 71.31
N GLU A 58 12.80 -44.90 71.77
CA GLU A 58 13.41 -44.01 72.77
C GLU A 58 14.42 -43.01 72.16
N ASP A 59 14.88 -43.20 70.90
CA ASP A 59 15.94 -42.36 70.28
C ASP A 59 15.48 -41.57 69.04
N ALA A 60 14.23 -41.76 68.56
CA ALA A 60 13.72 -41.07 67.36
C ALA A 60 13.40 -39.59 67.63
N ASP A 61 12.93 -39.26 68.84
CA ASP A 61 12.69 -37.88 69.26
C ASP A 61 14.02 -37.12 69.40
N ASP A 62 15.06 -37.78 69.91
CA ASP A 62 16.42 -37.24 70.05
C ASP A 62 17.08 -36.96 68.68
N GLU A 63 16.89 -37.84 67.69
CA GLU A 63 17.41 -37.63 66.33
C GLU A 63 16.64 -36.51 65.60
N ILE A 64 15.31 -36.41 65.80
CA ILE A 64 14.51 -35.28 65.31
C ILE A 64 14.96 -33.96 65.95
N GLU A 65 15.28 -33.97 67.25
CA GLU A 65 15.78 -32.81 67.98
C GLU A 65 17.20 -32.42 67.52
N ARG A 66 18.08 -33.41 67.29
CA ARG A 66 19.40 -33.19 66.66
C ARG A 66 19.26 -32.58 65.26
N LEU A 67 18.39 -33.11 64.41
CA LEU A 67 18.16 -32.59 63.07
C LEU A 67 17.56 -31.18 63.08
N LYS A 68 16.63 -30.88 64.01
CA LYS A 68 16.13 -29.51 64.24
C LYS A 68 17.25 -28.56 64.67
N SER A 69 18.13 -29.00 65.57
CA SER A 69 19.27 -28.20 66.04
C SER A 69 20.31 -27.95 64.93
N MET A 70 20.54 -28.94 64.07
CA MET A 70 21.44 -28.83 62.92
C MET A 70 20.85 -27.92 61.83
N ALA A 71 19.55 -28.04 61.55
CA ALA A 71 18.85 -27.14 60.64
C ALA A 71 18.82 -25.68 61.18
N ALA A 72 18.70 -25.50 62.50
CA ALA A 72 18.79 -24.19 63.14
C ALA A 72 20.20 -23.58 63.01
N LYS A 73 21.25 -24.39 63.21
CA LYS A 73 22.64 -23.96 62.98
C LYS A 73 22.90 -23.59 61.52
N LEU A 74 22.48 -24.42 60.56
CA LEU A 74 22.66 -24.14 59.13
C LEU A 74 21.92 -22.87 58.70
N ARG A 75 20.72 -22.59 59.24
CA ARG A 75 20.02 -21.32 59.01
C ARG A 75 20.76 -20.13 59.62
N ALA A 76 21.32 -20.29 60.82
CA ALA A 76 22.11 -19.24 61.47
C ALA A 76 23.41 -18.94 60.71
N ASP A 77 24.11 -19.98 60.24
CA ASP A 77 25.33 -19.85 59.44
C ASP A 77 25.04 -19.24 58.06
N ALA A 78 23.94 -19.63 57.41
CA ALA A 78 23.48 -19.01 56.17
C ALA A 78 23.14 -17.53 56.34
N ALA A 79 22.40 -17.18 57.41
CA ALA A 79 22.06 -15.79 57.71
C ALA A 79 23.32 -14.95 58.02
N LYS A 80 24.31 -15.54 58.70
CA LYS A 80 25.58 -14.87 58.99
C LYS A 80 26.41 -14.64 57.73
N LEU A 81 26.46 -15.63 56.84
CA LEU A 81 27.14 -15.52 55.55
C LEU A 81 26.46 -14.50 54.62
N GLU A 82 25.12 -14.44 54.63
CA GLU A 82 24.34 -13.43 53.91
C GLU A 82 24.61 -12.02 54.46
N ALA A 83 24.64 -11.85 55.79
CA ALA A 83 24.97 -10.58 56.42
C ALA A 83 26.41 -10.12 56.09
N GLU A 84 27.39 -11.03 56.14
CA GLU A 84 28.78 -10.72 55.80
C GLU A 84 28.93 -10.36 54.32
N LYS A 85 28.25 -11.06 53.41
CA LYS A 85 28.20 -10.69 51.99
C LYS A 85 27.51 -9.35 51.75
N ALA A 86 26.40 -9.09 52.43
CA ALA A 86 25.68 -7.82 52.32
C ALA A 86 26.55 -6.65 52.77
N GLN A 87 27.30 -6.84 53.85
CA GLN A 87 28.24 -5.83 54.35
C GLN A 87 29.42 -5.60 53.40
N GLN A 88 30.00 -6.66 52.84
CA GLN A 88 31.04 -6.52 51.81
C GLN A 88 30.54 -5.82 50.54
N LEU A 89 29.29 -6.06 50.14
CA LEU A 89 28.65 -5.36 49.02
C LEU A 89 28.40 -3.88 49.32
N ALA A 90 27.95 -3.56 50.53
CA ALA A 90 27.76 -2.18 50.98
C ALA A 90 29.09 -1.42 51.00
N ASP A 91 30.14 -2.01 51.59
CA ASP A 91 31.47 -1.42 51.64
C ASP A 91 32.07 -1.19 50.23
N ALA A 92 31.77 -2.10 49.29
CA ALA A 92 32.21 -1.98 47.91
C ALA A 92 31.44 -0.88 47.15
N ALA A 93 30.13 -0.78 47.38
CA ALA A 93 29.28 0.26 46.80
C ALA A 93 29.69 1.65 47.32
N GLU A 94 29.92 1.80 48.62
CA GLU A 94 30.37 3.06 49.23
C GLU A 94 31.75 3.50 48.70
N LYS A 95 32.70 2.56 48.56
CA LYS A 95 34.00 2.86 47.94
C LYS A 95 33.91 3.24 46.47
N ALA A 96 32.96 2.68 45.73
CA ALA A 96 32.74 3.03 44.34
C ALA A 96 32.05 4.40 44.23
N PHE A 97 31.07 4.68 45.10
CA PHE A 97 30.41 5.97 45.21
C PHE A 97 31.40 7.10 45.49
N ASN A 98 32.25 6.94 46.51
CA ASN A 98 33.28 7.90 46.90
C ASN A 98 34.37 8.14 45.84
N LYS A 99 34.46 7.31 44.80
CA LYS A 99 35.36 7.56 43.65
C LYS A 99 34.73 8.48 42.61
N PHE A 100 33.40 8.50 42.54
CA PHE A 100 32.63 9.29 41.59
C PHE A 100 32.30 10.66 42.20
N ASP A 101 31.86 10.69 43.45
CA ASP A 101 31.65 11.89 44.27
C ASP A 101 33.00 12.57 44.56
N THR A 102 33.33 13.61 43.78
CA THR A 102 34.63 14.28 43.83
C THR A 102 34.63 15.45 44.81
N ASN A 103 33.48 16.10 44.98
CA ASN A 103 33.30 17.21 45.90
C ASN A 103 32.88 16.78 47.32
N GLN A 104 32.58 15.49 47.53
CA GLN A 104 32.18 14.88 48.81
C GLN A 104 30.90 15.49 49.38
N ASP A 105 29.97 15.90 48.52
CA ASP A 105 28.68 16.45 48.95
C ASP A 105 27.64 15.36 49.24
N GLY A 106 27.96 14.10 48.97
CA GLY A 106 27.09 12.95 49.22
C GLY A 106 26.11 12.65 48.07
N GLU A 107 26.24 13.33 46.95
CA GLU A 107 25.41 13.18 45.75
C GLU A 107 26.29 13.12 44.50
N ILE A 108 25.99 12.26 43.53
CA ILE A 108 26.75 12.22 42.27
C ILE A 108 26.03 13.07 41.23
N SER A 109 26.59 14.22 40.92
CA SER A 109 26.08 15.10 39.88
C SER A 109 26.26 14.50 38.48
N LEU A 110 25.51 15.01 37.48
CA LEU A 110 25.64 14.59 36.08
C LEU A 110 27.07 14.74 35.53
N GLN A 111 27.79 15.78 35.97
CA GLN A 111 29.17 16.04 35.55
C GLN A 111 30.15 15.02 36.15
N GLU A 112 29.96 14.67 37.42
CA GLU A 112 30.76 13.65 38.12
C GLU A 112 30.46 12.25 37.60
N LEU A 113 29.18 11.94 37.33
CA LEU A 113 28.79 10.70 36.67
C LEU A 113 29.47 10.56 35.31
N LYS A 114 29.46 11.62 34.49
CA LYS A 114 30.16 11.63 33.20
C LYS A 114 31.65 11.36 33.39
N ALA A 115 32.33 12.17 34.20
CA ALA A 115 33.78 12.07 34.39
C ALA A 115 34.22 10.72 34.97
N GLY A 116 33.46 10.19 35.93
CA GLY A 116 33.70 8.89 36.54
C GLY A 116 33.51 7.74 35.54
N LEU A 117 32.43 7.76 34.75
CA LEU A 117 32.17 6.75 33.73
C LEU A 117 33.22 6.78 32.61
N GLU A 118 33.60 7.96 32.11
CA GLU A 118 34.62 8.10 31.07
C GLU A 118 35.98 7.59 31.54
N LYS A 119 36.33 7.84 32.81
CA LYS A 119 37.58 7.39 33.42
C LYS A 119 37.65 5.88 33.64
N GLU A 120 36.57 5.28 34.17
CA GLU A 120 36.53 3.84 34.49
C GLU A 120 36.30 2.97 33.23
N LEU A 121 35.43 3.41 32.33
CA LEU A 121 35.09 2.66 31.11
C LEU A 121 35.99 3.00 29.91
N LYS A 122 36.79 4.08 29.99
CA LYS A 122 37.67 4.57 28.90
C LYS A 122 36.93 4.81 27.59
N ILE A 123 35.71 5.33 27.69
CA ILE A 123 34.85 5.70 26.57
C ILE A 123 34.50 7.18 26.69
N ASP A 124 34.33 7.85 25.55
CA ASP A 124 33.83 9.23 25.52
C ASP A 124 32.29 9.19 25.50
N LEU A 125 31.64 9.88 26.43
CA LEU A 125 30.19 9.86 26.59
C LEU A 125 29.61 11.24 26.29
N SER A 126 28.74 11.30 25.28
CA SER A 126 27.96 12.51 25.03
C SER A 126 27.05 12.82 26.22
N GLU A 127 26.83 14.10 26.53
CA GLU A 127 25.97 14.54 27.64
C GLU A 127 24.57 13.93 27.59
N LYS A 128 24.00 13.76 26.38
CA LYS A 128 22.69 13.13 26.19
C LYS A 128 22.65 11.69 26.73
N ARG A 129 23.72 10.93 26.55
CA ARG A 129 23.83 9.53 26.98
C ARG A 129 23.96 9.43 28.50
N VAL A 130 24.66 10.37 29.11
CA VAL A 130 24.77 10.48 30.58
C VAL A 130 23.43 10.92 31.18
N GLN A 131 22.71 11.84 30.54
CA GLN A 131 21.35 12.22 30.94
C GLN A 131 20.36 11.05 30.88
N GLU A 132 20.44 10.21 29.85
CA GLU A 132 19.60 9.01 29.73
C GLU A 132 19.93 7.98 30.83
N LEU A 133 21.21 7.85 31.20
CA LEU A 133 21.60 7.04 32.35
C LEU A 133 21.08 7.63 33.66
N MET A 134 21.28 8.93 33.88
CA MET A 134 20.82 9.62 35.09
C MET A 134 19.32 9.40 35.29
N LYS A 135 18.51 9.64 34.27
CA LYS A 135 17.04 9.43 34.33
C LYS A 135 16.59 8.00 34.61
N GLU A 136 17.42 7.01 34.31
CA GLU A 136 17.07 5.60 34.53
C GLU A 136 17.33 5.19 35.98
N PHE A 137 18.37 5.74 36.61
CA PHE A 137 18.83 5.34 37.94
C PHE A 137 18.44 6.34 39.05
N ASP A 138 18.23 7.60 38.71
CA ASP A 138 17.72 8.65 39.62
C ASP A 138 16.22 8.43 39.87
N ALA A 139 15.89 7.76 40.97
CA ALA A 139 14.51 7.47 41.35
C ALA A 139 13.86 8.65 42.09
N SER A 140 14.68 9.48 42.74
CA SER A 140 14.30 10.69 43.46
C SER A 140 13.86 11.83 42.52
N GLY A 141 14.43 11.86 41.31
CA GLY A 141 14.19 12.84 40.26
C GLY A 141 14.83 14.21 40.53
N ASP A 142 15.83 14.28 41.41
CA ASP A 142 16.50 15.53 41.78
C ASP A 142 17.68 15.89 40.86
N GLY A 143 18.06 14.98 39.95
CA GLY A 143 19.13 15.18 38.97
C GLY A 143 20.52 14.79 39.48
N ALA A 144 20.61 14.15 40.64
CA ALA A 144 21.82 13.55 41.18
C ALA A 144 21.55 12.10 41.62
N LEU A 145 22.60 11.29 41.81
CA LEU A 145 22.45 9.94 42.37
C LEU A 145 22.90 9.93 43.81
N GLN A 146 22.02 9.54 44.73
CA GLN A 146 22.39 9.27 46.12
C GLN A 146 22.95 7.84 46.25
N LEU A 147 23.52 7.54 47.42
CA LEU A 147 24.22 6.27 47.67
C LEU A 147 23.33 5.03 47.55
N ASP A 148 22.03 5.16 47.83
CA ASP A 148 21.03 4.11 47.68
C ASP A 148 20.55 3.91 46.23
N GLU A 149 20.72 4.93 45.37
CA GLU A 149 20.40 4.89 43.94
C GLU A 149 21.60 4.49 43.07
N PHE A 150 22.81 4.62 43.62
CA PHE A 150 24.04 4.31 42.89
C PHE A 150 24.19 2.81 42.61
N VAL A 151 24.40 2.49 41.33
CA VAL A 151 24.61 1.13 40.85
C VAL A 151 26.07 0.85 40.49
N THR A 152 26.39 -0.43 40.30
CA THR A 152 27.74 -0.82 39.89
C THR A 152 28.06 -0.37 38.45
N ILE A 153 29.35 -0.12 38.18
CA ILE A 153 29.86 0.26 36.85
C ILE A 153 29.41 -0.72 35.76
N ASP A 154 29.32 -2.01 36.07
CA ASP A 154 28.85 -3.03 35.14
C ASP A 154 27.39 -2.82 34.71
N GLN A 155 26.52 -2.34 35.61
CA GLN A 155 25.13 -2.03 35.27
C GLN A 155 25.04 -0.82 34.34
N PHE A 156 25.81 0.25 34.62
CA PHE A 156 25.93 1.40 33.70
C PHE A 156 26.43 0.97 32.32
N ARG A 157 27.47 0.13 32.27
CA ARG A 157 28.01 -0.41 31.02
C ARG A 157 26.95 -1.20 30.25
N ASN A 158 26.24 -2.11 30.91
CA ASN A 158 25.21 -2.93 30.28
C ASN A 158 24.08 -2.07 29.70
N LYS A 159 23.66 -1.02 30.42
CA LYS A 159 22.65 -0.07 29.93
C LYS A 159 23.16 0.74 28.73
N LEU A 160 24.39 1.25 28.77
CA LEU A 160 25.03 1.95 27.64
C LEU A 160 25.12 1.07 26.39
N GLU A 161 25.52 -0.18 26.57
CA GLU A 161 25.55 -1.17 25.49
C GLU A 161 24.14 -1.43 24.94
N ALA A 162 23.13 -1.56 25.80
CA ALA A 162 21.74 -1.74 25.39
C ALA A 162 21.23 -0.56 24.55
N LEU A 163 21.45 0.68 25.01
CA LEU A 163 21.12 1.90 24.26
C LEU A 163 21.83 1.93 22.90
N SER A 164 23.11 1.56 22.85
CA SER A 164 23.87 1.52 21.59
C SER A 164 23.33 0.49 20.59
N ARG A 165 22.85 -0.65 21.09
CA ARG A 165 22.25 -1.71 20.27
C ARG A 165 20.91 -1.25 19.73
N GLU A 166 20.11 -0.57 20.55
CA GLU A 166 18.83 -0.01 20.14
C GLU A 166 19.00 1.08 19.08
N GLU A 167 19.90 2.04 19.28
CA GLU A 167 20.26 3.06 18.28
C GLU A 167 20.67 2.42 16.94
N LYS A 168 21.52 1.39 16.97
CA LYS A 168 21.94 0.65 15.77
C LYS A 168 20.79 -0.08 15.09
N ARG A 169 19.85 -0.66 15.85
CA ARG A 169 18.67 -1.32 15.31
C ARG A 169 17.75 -0.33 14.64
N LEU A 170 17.45 0.78 15.30
CA LEU A 170 16.65 1.88 14.75
C LEU A 170 17.30 2.46 13.49
N ALA A 171 18.62 2.69 13.49
CA ALA A 171 19.34 3.17 12.31
C ALA A 171 19.32 2.15 11.15
N ALA A 172 19.47 0.85 11.45
CA ALA A 172 19.40 -0.20 10.44
C ALA A 172 17.98 -0.36 9.87
N GLU A 173 16.95 -0.24 10.71
CA GLU A 173 15.54 -0.25 10.31
C GLU A 173 15.21 0.99 9.47
N ALA A 174 15.59 2.19 9.90
CA ALA A 174 15.42 3.42 9.13
C ALA A 174 16.14 3.35 7.78
N LYS A 175 17.36 2.80 7.72
CA LYS A 175 18.07 2.58 6.45
C LYS A 175 17.35 1.60 5.54
N LYS A 176 16.81 0.50 6.09
CA LYS A 176 16.00 -0.46 5.33
C LYS A 176 14.69 0.17 4.83
N MET A 177 14.03 0.99 5.64
CA MET A 177 12.82 1.71 5.24
C MET A 177 13.14 2.70 4.11
N ALA A 178 14.18 3.51 4.26
CA ALA A 178 14.62 4.45 3.22
C ALA A 178 15.01 3.73 1.92
N GLN A 179 15.67 2.57 2.00
CA GLN A 179 16.00 1.74 0.84
C GLN A 179 14.73 1.22 0.15
N ARG A 180 13.76 0.69 0.91
CA ARG A 180 12.48 0.22 0.38
C ARG A 180 11.68 1.36 -0.26
N GLU A 181 11.62 2.52 0.38
CA GLU A 181 10.94 3.70 -0.18
C GLU A 181 11.60 4.17 -1.48
N ALA A 182 12.94 4.20 -1.53
CA ALA A 182 13.67 4.55 -2.76
C ALA A 182 13.45 3.51 -3.88
N GLU A 183 13.41 2.22 -3.53
CA GLU A 183 13.13 1.13 -4.47
C GLU A 183 11.70 1.21 -5.02
N ILE A 184 10.71 1.45 -4.16
CA ILE A 184 9.30 1.67 -4.55
C ILE A 184 9.20 2.90 -5.47
N ALA A 185 9.87 4.01 -5.12
CA ALA A 185 9.86 5.22 -5.93
C ALA A 185 10.51 5.00 -7.31
N ALA A 186 11.63 4.27 -7.38
CA ALA A 186 12.29 3.91 -8.63
C ALA A 186 11.42 2.99 -9.49
N MET A 187 10.78 1.99 -8.87
CA MET A 187 9.85 1.07 -9.53
C MET A 187 8.63 1.84 -10.09
N ALA A 188 8.06 2.77 -9.32
CA ALA A 188 6.95 3.61 -9.78
C ALA A 188 7.36 4.49 -10.98
N GLN A 189 8.55 5.09 -10.95
CA GLN A 189 9.08 5.86 -12.08
C GLN A 189 9.32 4.98 -13.32
N ALA A 190 9.85 3.77 -13.14
CA ALA A 190 10.03 2.82 -14.23
C ALA A 190 8.69 2.45 -14.87
N LYS A 191 7.66 2.16 -14.06
CA LYS A 191 6.29 1.88 -14.56
C LYS A 191 5.71 3.07 -15.34
N ILE A 192 5.88 4.29 -14.84
CA ILE A 192 5.42 5.52 -15.51
C ILE A 192 6.12 5.71 -16.87
N ALA A 193 7.42 5.43 -16.93
CA ALA A 193 8.19 5.53 -18.18
C ALA A 193 7.74 4.49 -19.22
N ILE A 194 7.43 3.26 -18.78
CA ILE A 194 6.92 2.19 -19.64
C ILE A 194 5.55 2.56 -20.22
N LEU A 195 4.65 3.08 -19.39
CA LEU A 195 3.30 3.48 -19.80
C LEU A 195 3.26 4.84 -20.49
N ASN A 196 4.37 5.57 -20.60
CA ASN A 196 4.40 6.96 -21.06
C ASN A 196 3.32 7.84 -20.37
N ASP A 197 3.18 7.67 -19.06
CA ASP A 197 2.22 8.39 -18.21
C ASP A 197 2.81 9.72 -17.67
N GLY A 198 3.93 10.16 -18.26
CA GLY A 198 4.57 11.42 -17.94
C GLY A 198 3.71 12.65 -18.31
N LYS A 199 4.17 13.83 -17.88
CA LYS A 199 3.51 15.10 -18.19
C LYS A 199 3.43 15.31 -19.72
N PRO A 200 2.25 15.65 -20.28
CA PRO A 200 2.08 15.77 -21.72
C PRO A 200 2.85 16.98 -22.27
N THR A 201 3.50 16.78 -23.42
CA THR A 201 4.14 17.86 -24.18
C THR A 201 3.11 18.75 -24.88
N MET A 202 3.54 19.88 -25.44
CA MET A 202 2.64 20.72 -26.24
C MET A 202 2.10 19.99 -27.47
N SER A 203 2.92 19.18 -28.14
CA SER A 203 2.45 18.33 -29.24
C SER A 203 1.41 17.31 -28.78
N ASP A 204 1.60 16.70 -27.60
CA ASP A 204 0.64 15.72 -27.08
C ASP A 204 -0.72 16.36 -26.82
N LYS A 205 -0.73 17.58 -26.26
CA LYS A 205 -1.96 18.33 -26.02
C LYS A 205 -2.72 18.57 -27.31
N PHE A 206 -2.07 19.03 -28.39
CA PHE A 206 -2.73 19.23 -29.67
C PHE A 206 -3.18 17.92 -30.33
N LEU A 207 -2.31 16.91 -30.36
CA LEU A 207 -2.62 15.60 -30.94
C LEU A 207 -3.76 14.90 -30.19
N SER A 208 -3.88 15.11 -28.89
CA SER A 208 -4.94 14.53 -28.06
C SER A 208 -6.34 15.04 -28.39
N ILE A 209 -6.47 16.14 -29.12
CA ILE A 209 -7.77 16.69 -29.53
C ILE A 209 -8.27 16.02 -30.82
N LEU A 210 -7.35 15.58 -31.70
CA LEU A 210 -7.68 15.03 -33.02
C LEU A 210 -8.69 13.86 -33.00
N PRO A 211 -8.66 12.92 -32.03
CA PRO A 211 -9.64 11.84 -31.97
C PRO A 211 -11.09 12.35 -31.92
N TYR A 212 -11.35 13.52 -31.36
CA TYR A 212 -12.70 14.08 -31.27
C TYR A 212 -13.27 14.57 -32.60
N LEU A 213 -12.45 14.64 -33.66
CA LEU A 213 -12.95 14.90 -35.00
C LEU A 213 -13.94 13.82 -35.46
N PHE A 214 -13.72 12.55 -35.08
CA PHE A 214 -14.58 11.44 -35.49
C PHE A 214 -16.01 11.54 -34.93
N PRO A 215 -16.23 11.62 -33.60
CA PRO A 215 -17.57 11.80 -33.06
C PRO A 215 -18.18 13.15 -33.49
N LEU A 216 -17.38 14.19 -33.75
CA LEU A 216 -17.92 15.43 -34.33
C LEU A 216 -18.52 15.19 -35.72
N LEU A 217 -17.80 14.49 -36.60
CA LEU A 217 -18.24 14.19 -37.96
C LEU A 217 -19.47 13.27 -37.98
N ASP A 218 -19.53 12.25 -37.12
CA ASP A 218 -20.72 11.42 -36.99
C ASP A 218 -21.88 12.14 -36.28
N GLY A 219 -21.56 13.17 -35.48
CA GLY A 219 -22.53 14.08 -34.87
C GLY A 219 -23.23 15.01 -35.87
N VAL A 220 -22.61 15.33 -37.02
CA VAL A 220 -23.15 16.28 -38.02
C VAL A 220 -24.57 15.92 -38.45
N GLN A 221 -24.92 14.63 -38.50
CA GLN A 221 -26.27 14.17 -38.85
C GLN A 221 -27.36 14.70 -37.90
N TYR A 222 -27.01 14.94 -36.63
CA TYR A 222 -27.91 15.48 -35.62
C TYR A 222 -28.02 17.00 -35.67
N GLY A 223 -27.02 17.68 -36.25
CA GLY A 223 -26.99 19.15 -36.39
C GLY A 223 -27.62 19.68 -37.66
N ARG A 224 -28.35 18.85 -38.43
CA ARG A 224 -28.83 19.22 -39.77
C ARG A 224 -29.64 20.51 -39.80
N TYR A 225 -30.49 20.77 -38.81
CA TYR A 225 -31.34 21.97 -38.80
C TYR A 225 -30.54 23.23 -38.45
N ILE A 226 -29.64 23.14 -37.47
CA ILE A 226 -28.76 24.25 -37.07
C ILE A 226 -27.76 24.59 -38.19
N LEU A 227 -27.21 23.58 -38.86
CA LEU A 227 -26.19 23.76 -39.89
C LEU A 227 -26.76 24.14 -41.27
N ALA A 228 -28.05 23.88 -41.51
CA ALA A 228 -28.74 24.22 -42.76
C ALA A 228 -29.42 25.59 -42.73
N ASP A 229 -29.37 26.31 -41.61
CA ASP A 229 -29.84 27.69 -41.53
C ASP A 229 -29.03 28.61 -42.46
N ASP A 230 -29.68 29.55 -43.13
CA ASP A 230 -29.06 30.41 -44.14
C ASP A 230 -27.89 31.24 -43.56
N GLY A 231 -27.94 31.56 -42.26
CA GLY A 231 -26.85 32.22 -41.55
C GLY A 231 -25.62 31.31 -41.37
N ALA A 232 -25.84 30.02 -41.11
CA ALA A 232 -24.78 29.05 -40.84
C ALA A 232 -23.99 28.66 -42.10
N ALA A 233 -24.63 28.66 -43.27
CA ALA A 233 -23.99 28.32 -44.55
C ALA A 233 -22.83 29.27 -44.93
N SER A 234 -22.86 30.51 -44.45
CA SER A 234 -21.80 31.51 -44.65
C SER A 234 -20.62 31.39 -43.67
N ASN A 235 -20.77 30.57 -42.62
CA ASN A 235 -19.75 30.42 -41.59
C ASN A 235 -18.57 29.57 -42.10
N PRO A 236 -17.32 30.07 -42.08
CA PRO A 236 -16.17 29.32 -42.57
C PRO A 236 -15.95 27.99 -41.84
N PHE A 237 -16.30 27.88 -40.56
CA PHE A 237 -16.19 26.62 -39.82
C PHE A 237 -17.19 25.57 -40.30
N VAL A 238 -18.42 25.98 -40.64
CA VAL A 238 -19.45 25.09 -41.19
C VAL A 238 -19.05 24.60 -42.57
N ILE A 239 -18.46 25.47 -43.39
CA ILE A 239 -17.91 25.10 -44.70
C ILE A 239 -16.80 24.06 -44.55
N ILE A 240 -15.83 24.30 -43.66
CA ILE A 240 -14.73 23.35 -43.40
C ILE A 240 -15.30 22.02 -42.90
N LEU A 241 -16.24 22.05 -41.96
CA LEU A 241 -16.88 20.86 -41.42
C LEU A 241 -17.64 20.08 -42.49
N ALA A 242 -18.33 20.76 -43.40
CA ALA A 242 -19.04 20.14 -44.52
C ALA A 242 -18.08 19.46 -45.51
N VAL A 243 -16.93 20.07 -45.79
CA VAL A 243 -15.87 19.47 -46.62
C VAL A 243 -15.31 18.21 -45.94
N LEU A 244 -14.96 18.31 -44.66
CA LEU A 244 -14.45 17.16 -43.90
C LEU A 244 -15.47 16.03 -43.81
N TYR A 245 -16.74 16.35 -43.57
CA TYR A 245 -17.85 15.39 -43.54
C TYR A 245 -18.02 14.71 -44.90
N SER A 246 -17.97 15.46 -45.99
CA SER A 246 -18.07 14.91 -47.34
C SER A 246 -16.94 13.93 -47.62
N LEU A 247 -15.69 14.31 -47.31
CA LEU A 247 -14.53 13.43 -47.45
C LEU A 247 -14.64 12.17 -46.59
N TYR A 248 -15.10 12.33 -45.35
CA TYR A 248 -15.27 11.22 -44.41
C TYR A 248 -16.33 10.21 -44.88
N LYS A 249 -17.40 10.64 -45.55
CA LYS A 249 -18.43 9.74 -46.11
C LYS A 249 -18.08 9.13 -47.47
N VAL A 250 -17.03 9.59 -48.15
CA VAL A 250 -16.54 8.96 -49.40
C VAL A 250 -16.07 7.53 -49.16
N ILE A 251 -15.46 7.28 -48.00
CA ILE A 251 -14.94 5.95 -47.65
C ILE A 251 -16.07 5.13 -47.02
N PRO A 252 -16.45 3.97 -47.60
CA PRO A 252 -17.44 3.10 -46.99
C PRO A 252 -16.92 2.58 -45.65
N PHE A 253 -17.80 2.54 -44.65
CA PHE A 253 -17.46 2.12 -43.28
C PHE A 253 -16.37 2.97 -42.61
N SER A 254 -16.23 4.25 -42.98
CA SER A 254 -15.24 5.17 -42.39
C SER A 254 -15.30 5.24 -40.87
N GLY A 255 -16.48 5.21 -40.25
CA GLY A 255 -16.63 5.14 -38.79
C GLY A 255 -16.07 3.87 -38.17
N PHE A 256 -16.30 2.72 -38.81
CA PHE A 256 -15.70 1.47 -38.36
C PHE A 256 -14.16 1.47 -38.52
N ALA A 257 -13.65 2.03 -39.62
CA ALA A 257 -12.21 2.19 -39.83
C ALA A 257 -11.58 3.12 -38.78
N ALA A 258 -12.24 4.25 -38.48
CA ALA A 258 -11.83 5.18 -37.43
C ALA A 258 -11.82 4.51 -36.05
N PHE A 259 -12.87 3.76 -35.72
CA PHE A 259 -12.94 2.96 -34.51
C PHE A 259 -11.75 2.00 -34.38
N LEU A 260 -11.45 1.22 -35.43
CA LEU A 260 -10.32 0.29 -35.40
C LEU A 260 -8.97 1.01 -35.27
N ALA A 261 -8.79 2.13 -35.97
CA ALA A 261 -7.57 2.92 -35.89
C ALA A 261 -7.37 3.46 -34.47
N LEU A 262 -8.40 4.08 -33.88
CA LEU A 262 -8.35 4.60 -32.51
C LEU A 262 -8.17 3.48 -31.49
N GLN A 263 -8.79 2.31 -31.70
CA GLN A 263 -8.65 1.17 -30.78
C GLN A 263 -7.22 0.63 -30.78
N PHE A 264 -6.60 0.51 -31.96
CA PHE A 264 -5.23 0.05 -32.10
C PHE A 264 -4.23 1.08 -31.54
N LEU A 265 -4.38 2.36 -31.90
CA LEU A 265 -3.48 3.42 -31.42
C LEU A 265 -3.66 3.66 -29.92
N GLY A 266 -4.90 3.71 -29.42
CA GLY A 266 -5.20 3.96 -28.02
C GLY A 266 -4.71 2.86 -27.07
N GLY A 267 -4.46 1.66 -27.59
CA GLY A 267 -3.85 0.55 -26.84
C GLY A 267 -2.32 0.60 -26.79
N ASN A 268 -1.67 1.51 -27.53
CA ASN A 268 -0.21 1.57 -27.60
C ASN A 268 0.37 2.38 -26.42
N PRO A 269 1.09 1.76 -25.47
CA PRO A 269 1.66 2.45 -24.30
C PRO A 269 2.76 3.45 -24.66
N SER A 270 3.34 3.37 -25.86
CA SER A 270 4.34 4.35 -26.32
C SER A 270 3.74 5.75 -26.58
N ILE A 271 2.43 5.86 -26.75
CA ILE A 271 1.72 7.13 -26.93
C ILE A 271 1.40 7.71 -25.56
N ASN A 272 1.51 9.03 -25.34
CA ASN A 272 1.21 9.62 -24.03
C ASN A 272 -0.22 9.31 -23.53
N ARG A 273 -0.37 9.12 -22.21
CA ARG A 273 -1.66 8.82 -21.55
C ARG A 273 -2.79 9.75 -21.96
N LEU A 274 -2.55 11.06 -22.06
CA LEU A 274 -3.56 12.03 -22.42
C LEU A 274 -4.15 11.73 -23.81
N ILE A 275 -3.30 11.39 -24.78
CA ILE A 275 -3.75 11.06 -26.13
C ILE A 275 -4.58 9.77 -26.10
N ARG A 276 -4.09 8.72 -25.41
CA ARG A 276 -4.79 7.43 -25.30
C ARG A 276 -6.16 7.60 -24.63
N TYR A 277 -6.23 8.41 -23.58
CA TYR A 277 -7.48 8.74 -22.89
C TYR A 277 -8.50 9.38 -23.82
N ASN A 278 -8.08 10.40 -24.57
CA ASN A 278 -8.95 11.08 -25.52
C ASN A 278 -9.35 10.17 -26.69
N MET A 279 -8.48 9.25 -27.13
CA MET A 279 -8.84 8.22 -28.12
C MET A 279 -9.97 7.30 -27.61
N GLN A 280 -9.84 6.80 -26.38
CA GLN A 280 -10.87 5.95 -25.75
C GLN A 280 -12.18 6.72 -25.51
N GLN A 281 -12.11 7.99 -25.11
CA GLN A 281 -13.29 8.83 -25.01
C GLN A 281 -13.97 9.07 -26.35
N ALA A 282 -13.20 9.37 -27.39
CA ALA A 282 -13.75 9.59 -28.72
C ALA A 282 -14.48 8.34 -29.22
N ILE A 283 -13.91 7.15 -29.01
CA ILE A 283 -14.57 5.86 -29.30
C ILE A 283 -15.91 5.75 -28.55
N LEU A 284 -15.93 6.02 -27.25
CA LEU A 284 -17.15 5.89 -26.45
C LEU A 284 -18.21 6.93 -26.81
N LEU A 285 -17.81 8.16 -27.13
CA LEU A 285 -18.71 9.20 -27.64
C LEU A 285 -19.29 8.81 -28.99
N ASP A 286 -18.48 8.25 -29.88
CA ASP A 286 -18.91 7.79 -31.20
C ASP A 286 -19.94 6.65 -31.08
N ILE A 287 -19.67 5.68 -30.20
CA ILE A 287 -20.63 4.63 -29.84
C ILE A 287 -21.90 5.23 -29.20
N ALA A 288 -21.77 6.23 -28.33
CA ALA A 288 -22.91 6.90 -27.70
C ALA A 288 -23.82 7.55 -28.75
N LEU A 289 -23.24 8.17 -29.78
CA LEU A 289 -23.95 8.81 -30.88
C LEU A 289 -24.70 7.82 -31.79
N PHE A 290 -24.41 6.52 -31.73
CA PHE A 290 -25.18 5.51 -32.44
C PHE A 290 -26.55 5.23 -31.79
N PHE A 291 -26.66 5.36 -30.46
CA PHE A 291 -27.86 4.95 -29.71
C PHE A 291 -29.14 5.74 -30.06
N PRO A 292 -29.13 7.08 -30.24
CA PRO A 292 -30.34 7.82 -30.59
C PRO A 292 -30.99 7.33 -31.89
N GLY A 293 -30.17 7.01 -32.90
CA GLY A 293 -30.63 6.40 -34.16
C GLY A 293 -31.22 5.01 -33.96
N LEU A 294 -30.59 4.17 -33.13
CA LEU A 294 -31.10 2.83 -32.80
C LEU A 294 -32.45 2.89 -32.07
N ILE A 295 -32.59 3.78 -31.08
CA ILE A 295 -33.84 3.99 -30.35
C ILE A 295 -34.92 4.47 -31.32
N SER A 296 -34.61 5.44 -32.17
CA SER A 296 -35.56 5.96 -33.17
C SER A 296 -36.02 4.87 -34.14
N LEU A 297 -35.12 3.96 -34.55
CA LEU A 297 -35.44 2.82 -35.40
C LEU A 297 -36.38 1.82 -34.70
N LEU A 298 -36.05 1.43 -33.47
CA LEU A 298 -36.82 0.45 -32.69
C LEU A 298 -38.19 1.00 -32.29
N PHE A 299 -38.23 2.22 -31.76
CA PHE A 299 -39.47 2.87 -31.32
C PHE A 299 -40.32 3.31 -32.50
N GLY A 300 -39.70 3.83 -33.57
CA GLY A 300 -40.39 4.18 -34.80
C GLY A 300 -41.06 2.97 -35.45
N GLY A 301 -40.39 1.81 -35.50
CA GLY A 301 -40.98 0.57 -36.00
C GLY A 301 -42.21 0.12 -35.18
N LEU A 302 -42.12 0.22 -33.85
CA LEU A 302 -43.21 -0.13 -32.94
C LEU A 302 -44.40 0.83 -33.03
N LEU A 303 -44.15 2.14 -33.12
CA LEU A 303 -45.21 3.13 -33.22
C LEU A 303 -45.90 3.10 -34.58
N ASN A 304 -45.15 2.84 -35.65
CA ASN A 304 -45.70 2.61 -36.98
C ASN A 304 -46.59 1.36 -37.02
N SER A 305 -46.23 0.27 -36.33
CA SER A 305 -47.09 -0.92 -36.24
C SER A 305 -48.33 -0.73 -35.36
N ALA A 306 -48.28 0.24 -34.43
CA ALA A 306 -49.40 0.67 -33.61
C ALA A 306 -50.25 1.81 -34.22
N ASN A 307 -49.97 2.24 -35.46
CA ASN A 307 -50.59 3.40 -36.11
C ASN A 307 -50.48 4.72 -35.31
N VAL A 308 -49.47 4.85 -34.45
CA VAL A 308 -49.21 6.07 -33.68
C VAL A 308 -48.16 6.91 -34.39
N GLN A 309 -48.55 8.09 -34.88
CA GLN A 309 -47.60 9.06 -35.43
C GLN A 309 -47.05 9.96 -34.30
N LEU A 310 -45.74 10.02 -34.18
CA LEU A 310 -45.11 10.99 -33.28
C LEU A 310 -45.28 12.40 -33.86
N PRO A 311 -45.64 13.40 -33.03
CA PRO A 311 -45.60 14.80 -33.43
C PRO A 311 -44.18 15.18 -33.90
N GLY A 312 -44.05 15.77 -35.10
CA GLY A 312 -42.74 16.11 -35.70
C GLY A 312 -41.87 17.04 -34.84
N ILE A 313 -42.47 17.76 -33.89
CA ILE A 313 -41.78 18.60 -32.91
C ILE A 313 -40.84 17.77 -32.01
N LEU A 314 -41.23 16.53 -31.64
CA LEU A 314 -40.40 15.65 -30.80
C LEU A 314 -39.14 15.19 -31.53
N SER A 315 -39.21 14.97 -32.86
CA SER A 315 -38.03 14.59 -33.64
C SER A 315 -37.03 15.73 -33.79
N VAL A 316 -37.48 16.97 -33.99
CA VAL A 316 -36.59 18.14 -34.21
C VAL A 316 -35.89 18.58 -32.91
N ILE A 317 -36.63 18.62 -31.80
CA ILE A 317 -36.06 19.01 -30.49
C ILE A 317 -35.00 18.00 -30.04
N SER A 318 -35.18 16.71 -30.36
CA SER A 318 -34.25 15.67 -29.97
C SER A 318 -32.91 15.73 -30.71
N SER A 319 -32.89 16.02 -32.02
CA SER A 319 -31.65 16.01 -32.81
C SER A 319 -30.75 17.20 -32.50
N ASP A 320 -31.32 18.39 -32.45
CA ASP A 320 -30.57 19.62 -32.20
C ASP A 320 -30.00 19.63 -30.76
N ALA A 321 -30.76 19.11 -29.79
CA ALA A 321 -30.28 18.94 -28.43
C ALA A 321 -29.09 17.98 -28.34
N ILE A 322 -29.10 16.87 -29.08
CA ILE A 322 -27.98 15.93 -29.14
C ILE A 322 -26.74 16.63 -29.72
N PHE A 323 -26.90 17.37 -30.81
CA PHE A 323 -25.77 18.06 -31.46
C PHE A 323 -25.17 19.17 -30.58
N VAL A 324 -26.00 20.01 -29.96
CA VAL A 324 -25.52 21.06 -29.04
C VAL A 324 -24.85 20.45 -27.81
N SER A 325 -25.41 19.37 -27.26
CA SER A 325 -24.80 18.64 -26.14
C SER A 325 -23.45 18.05 -26.52
N LEU A 326 -23.34 17.47 -27.72
CA LEU A 326 -22.07 16.98 -28.25
C LEU A 326 -21.05 18.11 -28.35
N LEU A 327 -21.40 19.26 -28.93
CA LEU A 327 -20.49 20.41 -29.02
C LEU A 327 -20.03 20.90 -27.64
N ALA A 328 -20.92 20.92 -26.64
CA ALA A 328 -20.55 21.29 -25.27
C ALA A 328 -19.54 20.30 -24.66
N VAL A 329 -19.77 18.99 -24.84
CA VAL A 329 -18.85 17.94 -24.39
C VAL A 329 -17.50 18.06 -25.10
N LEU A 330 -17.49 18.19 -26.42
CA LEU A 330 -16.26 18.33 -27.20
C LEU A 330 -15.49 19.61 -26.84
N GLY A 331 -16.20 20.70 -26.56
CA GLY A 331 -15.61 21.94 -26.05
C GLY A 331 -14.92 21.74 -24.70
N TYR A 332 -15.60 21.08 -23.75
CA TYR A 332 -15.00 20.70 -22.47
C TYR A 332 -13.76 19.80 -22.66
N CYS A 333 -13.84 18.79 -23.53
CA CYS A 333 -12.72 17.89 -23.77
C CYS A 333 -11.53 18.61 -24.39
N THR A 334 -11.79 19.51 -25.34
CA THR A 334 -10.75 20.32 -25.99
C THR A 334 -10.04 21.22 -24.98
N VAL A 335 -10.80 21.95 -24.14
CA VAL A 335 -10.22 22.83 -23.13
C VAL A 335 -9.41 22.03 -22.10
N SER A 336 -9.93 20.91 -21.62
CA SER A 336 -9.23 20.06 -20.65
C SER A 336 -7.90 19.53 -21.22
N SER A 337 -7.92 19.04 -22.46
CA SER A 337 -6.75 18.54 -23.15
C SER A 337 -5.68 19.61 -23.38
N LEU A 338 -6.08 20.85 -23.72
CA LEU A 338 -5.15 21.98 -23.84
C LEU A 338 -4.52 22.37 -22.49
N LEU A 339 -5.26 22.21 -21.38
CA LEU A 339 -4.72 22.37 -20.03
C LEU A 339 -3.79 21.21 -19.62
N GLY A 340 -3.69 20.16 -20.45
CA GLY A 340 -2.92 18.94 -20.13
C GLY A 340 -3.60 18.06 -19.10
N GLN A 341 -4.92 18.20 -18.94
CA GLN A 341 -5.74 17.43 -18.02
C GLN A 341 -6.60 16.45 -18.81
N GLU A 342 -6.77 15.24 -18.28
CA GLU A 342 -7.71 14.27 -18.83
C GLU A 342 -9.15 14.78 -18.66
N PRO A 343 -9.99 14.79 -19.71
CA PRO A 343 -11.38 15.24 -19.63
C PRO A 343 -12.32 14.28 -18.86
N ASN A 344 -12.05 14.03 -17.59
CA ASN A 344 -12.67 12.96 -16.79
C ASN A 344 -14.06 13.27 -16.21
N LYS A 345 -14.74 14.32 -16.67
CA LYS A 345 -16.05 14.74 -16.12
C LYS A 345 -17.22 14.53 -17.08
N VAL A 346 -17.04 13.75 -18.15
CA VAL A 346 -18.14 13.38 -19.04
C VAL A 346 -18.94 12.24 -18.39
N PRO A 347 -20.21 12.45 -18.02
CA PRO A 347 -21.00 11.45 -17.31
C PRO A 347 -21.08 10.12 -18.06
N LEU A 348 -20.99 9.00 -17.34
CA LEU A 348 -20.98 7.61 -17.84
C LEU A 348 -19.76 7.24 -18.71
N ILE A 349 -19.29 8.16 -19.56
CA ILE A 349 -18.20 7.94 -20.52
C ILE A 349 -16.84 7.96 -19.83
N SER A 350 -16.54 8.98 -19.01
CA SER A 350 -15.21 9.11 -18.40
C SER A 350 -14.86 7.93 -17.51
N LYS A 351 -15.81 7.44 -16.71
CA LYS A 351 -15.63 6.24 -15.87
C LYS A 351 -15.33 5.00 -16.72
N ALA A 352 -16.05 4.82 -17.82
CA ALA A 352 -15.83 3.70 -18.72
C ALA A 352 -14.47 3.79 -19.45
N VAL A 353 -13.92 4.99 -19.65
CA VAL A 353 -12.55 5.16 -20.13
C VAL A 353 -11.54 4.78 -19.06
N ASP A 354 -11.73 5.24 -17.82
CA ASP A 354 -10.82 4.92 -16.70
C ASP A 354 -10.69 3.40 -16.53
N ASP A 355 -11.80 2.66 -16.61
CA ASP A 355 -11.80 1.19 -16.51
C ASP A 355 -11.07 0.47 -17.67
N ARG A 356 -10.90 1.14 -18.81
CA ARG A 356 -10.23 0.60 -20.01
C ARG A 356 -8.76 1.00 -20.11
N MET A 357 -8.34 2.02 -19.36
CA MET A 357 -6.96 2.48 -19.42
C MET A 357 -6.06 1.58 -18.58
N PRO A 358 -4.88 1.18 -19.11
CA PRO A 358 -3.87 0.54 -18.29
C PRO A 358 -3.41 1.56 -17.24
N THR A 359 -3.41 1.15 -15.97
CA THR A 359 -2.86 1.94 -14.86
C THR A 359 -1.57 1.31 -14.35
N VAL A 360 -0.75 2.12 -13.66
CA VAL A 360 0.51 1.70 -13.05
C VAL A 360 0.33 0.49 -12.12
N ASP A 361 -0.80 0.43 -11.41
CA ASP A 361 -1.12 -0.64 -10.46
C ASP A 361 -1.42 -1.98 -11.14
N MET A 362 -1.74 -1.97 -12.44
CA MET A 362 -1.98 -3.17 -13.24
C MET A 362 -0.69 -3.82 -13.75
N LEU A 363 0.47 -3.17 -13.60
CA LEU A 363 1.76 -3.71 -14.00
C LEU A 363 2.54 -4.14 -12.77
N ASP A 364 3.12 -5.33 -12.80
CA ASP A 364 4.05 -5.80 -11.78
C ASP A 364 5.34 -6.34 -12.41
N PHE A 365 6.39 -6.46 -11.61
CA PHE A 365 7.68 -7.00 -12.04
C PHE A 365 7.92 -8.35 -11.38
N ASP A 366 8.37 -9.32 -12.17
CA ASP A 366 8.82 -10.59 -11.62
C ASP A 366 10.21 -10.44 -10.95
N SER A 367 10.69 -11.50 -10.30
CA SER A 367 12.01 -11.51 -9.66
C SER A 367 13.18 -11.30 -10.63
N GLU A 368 12.93 -11.39 -11.93
CA GLU A 368 13.91 -11.18 -13.01
C GLU A 368 13.81 -9.76 -13.61
N GLY A 369 12.86 -8.94 -13.14
CA GLY A 369 12.62 -7.59 -13.63
C GLY A 369 11.79 -7.54 -14.93
N ASN A 370 11.18 -8.65 -15.36
CA ASN A 370 10.27 -8.65 -16.50
C ASN A 370 8.88 -8.15 -16.07
N ILE A 371 8.24 -7.42 -16.98
CA ILE A 371 6.94 -6.81 -16.74
C ILE A 371 5.84 -7.82 -17.06
N PHE A 372 4.89 -7.98 -16.14
CA PHE A 372 3.66 -8.73 -16.40
C PHE A 372 2.42 -7.98 -15.89
N ALA A 373 1.27 -8.28 -16.47
CA ALA A 373 0.00 -7.73 -16.01
C ALA A 373 -0.43 -8.42 -14.70
N ARG A 374 -0.63 -7.65 -13.64
CA ARG A 374 -1.13 -8.13 -12.34
C ARG A 374 -2.54 -8.70 -12.53
N ARG A 375 -2.80 -9.92 -12.05
CA ARG A 375 -4.15 -10.49 -12.11
C ARG A 375 -5.02 -9.82 -11.06
N LYS A 376 -6.26 -9.47 -11.41
CA LYS A 376 -7.22 -8.85 -10.46
C LYS A 376 -7.45 -9.72 -9.20
N ASP A 377 -7.24 -11.03 -9.32
CA ASP A 377 -7.35 -12.02 -8.26
C ASP A 377 -6.33 -11.76 -7.12
N ASP A 378 -5.18 -11.15 -7.43
CA ASP A 378 -4.09 -10.89 -6.48
C ASP A 378 -4.37 -9.66 -5.58
N GLU A 379 -5.36 -8.83 -5.93
CA GLU A 379 -5.73 -7.60 -5.21
C GLU A 379 -6.50 -7.88 -3.90
N VAL A 380 -7.11 -9.06 -3.79
CA VAL A 380 -7.92 -9.49 -2.63
C VAL A 380 -7.03 -9.96 -1.47
N ASP A 381 -5.83 -10.47 -1.76
CA ASP A 381 -4.94 -11.04 -0.74
C ASP A 381 -4.07 -9.99 -0.03
N ASP A 382 -3.74 -8.87 -0.68
CA ASP A 382 -2.98 -7.78 -0.04
C ASP A 382 -3.84 -6.94 0.90
N LYS A 383 -5.11 -6.66 0.56
CA LYS A 383 -6.02 -5.93 1.47
C LYS A 383 -6.27 -6.66 2.79
N LYS A 384 -6.10 -7.99 2.83
CA LYS A 384 -6.17 -8.79 4.06
C LYS A 384 -4.89 -8.78 4.89
N LYS A 385 -3.76 -8.37 4.32
CA LYS A 385 -2.49 -8.25 5.05
C LYS A 385 -2.36 -6.89 5.74
N ASP A 386 -2.94 -5.85 5.18
CA ASP A 386 -2.93 -4.51 5.78
C ASP A 386 -3.95 -4.35 6.93
N GLU A 387 -4.90 -5.29 7.06
CA GLU A 387 -5.87 -5.36 8.17
C GLU A 387 -5.44 -6.26 9.36
N LYS A 388 -4.20 -6.76 9.37
CA LYS A 388 -3.63 -7.57 10.47
C LYS A 388 -2.34 -7.00 11.00
#